data_AF-A0A554R8V3-F1
#
_entry.id   AF-A0A554R8V3-F1
#
_cell.length_a   1.000
_cell.length_b   1.000
_cell.length_c   1.000
_cell.angle_alpha   90.00
_cell.angle_beta   90.00
_cell.angle_gamma   90.00
#
_symmetry.space_group_name_H-M   'P 1'
#
loop_
_entity.id
_entity.type
_entity.pdbx_description
1 polymer ?
#
loop_
_entity_poly.entity_id
_entity_poly.type
_entity_poly.pdbx_seq_one_letter_code
_entity_poly.pdbx_strand_id
1 'polypeptide(L)' 'MLAAVLVVLAVIFVFQNRSATTIQLFWVSVQSPLWLTLAVILLLGWIAGLLTTRRKKPAN' A
#
# COMPACT_ATOMS: atom_id res chain seq x y z
N MET A 1 17.56 13.13 2.64
CA MET A 1 17.10 13.04 4.04
C MET A 1 15.65 12.54 4.16
N LEU A 2 14.70 13.09 3.38
CA LEU A 2 13.29 12.66 3.38
C LEU A 2 13.08 11.15 3.18
N ALA A 3 13.77 10.54 2.21
CA ALA A 3 13.65 9.11 1.95
C ALA A 3 14.02 8.24 3.18
N ALA A 4 15.08 8.61 3.91
CA ALA A 4 15.49 7.90 5.12
C ALA A 4 14.43 8.02 6.22
N VAL A 5 13.82 9.20 6.38
CA VAL A 5 12.72 9.43 7.34
C VAL A 5 11.52 8.55 7.00
N LEU A 6 11.14 8.48 5.71
CA LEU A 6 10.05 7.62 5.26
C LEU A 6 10.33 6.13 5.53
N VAL A 7 11.56 5.68 5.32
CA VAL A 7 11.96 4.30 5.64
C VAL A 7 11.85 4.01 7.13
N VAL A 8 12.33 4.90 7.99
CA VAL A 8 12.22 4.73 9.46
C VAL A 8 10.76 4.70 9.90
N LEU A 9 9.93 5.62 9.39
CA LEU A 9 8.50 5.63 9.68
C LEU A 9 7.81 4.35 9.21
N ALA A 10 8.16 3.83 8.04
CA ALA A 10 7.63 2.56 7.54
C ALA A 10 8.02 1.39 8.45
N VAL A 11 9.27 1.32 8.91
CA VAL A 11 9.72 0.27 9.85
C VAL A 11 8.95 0.37 11.17
N ILE A 12 8.84 1.57 11.76
CA ILE A 12 8.07 1.80 13.00
C ILE A 12 6.62 1.40 12.81
N PHE A 13 6.02 1.78 11.70
CA PHE A 13 4.63 1.47 11.37
C PHE A 13 4.41 -0.05 11.27
N VAL A 14 5.33 -0.79 10.64
CA VAL A 14 5.29 -2.27 10.58
C VAL A 14 5.39 -2.89 11.96
N PHE A 15 6.34 -2.42 12.81
CA PHE A 15 6.54 -2.98 14.15
C PHE A 15 5.39 -2.66 15.11
N GLN A 16 4.87 -1.42 15.12
CA GLN A 16 3.75 -1.04 15.98
C GLN A 16 2.44 -1.71 15.57
N ASN A 17 2.19 -1.86 14.27
CA ASN A 17 0.91 -2.37 13.77
C ASN A 17 0.95 -3.86 13.45
N ARG A 18 1.81 -4.65 14.12
CA ARG A 18 1.81 -6.12 13.99
C ARG A 18 0.57 -6.78 14.60
N SER A 19 -0.09 -6.09 15.53
CA SER A 19 -1.30 -6.59 16.16
C SER A 19 -2.40 -6.77 15.12
N ALA A 20 -2.93 -7.99 15.05
CA ALA A 20 -3.97 -8.34 14.09
C ALA A 20 -5.26 -7.59 14.44
N THR A 21 -5.61 -6.62 13.59
CA THR A 21 -6.81 -5.79 13.76
C THR A 21 -7.89 -6.31 12.81
N THR A 22 -9.15 -6.32 13.25
CA THR A 22 -10.26 -6.71 12.37
C THR A 22 -10.62 -5.54 11.48
N ILE A 23 -10.51 -5.74 10.17
CA ILE A 23 -10.84 -4.73 9.16
C ILE A 23 -12.02 -5.24 8.34
N GLN A 24 -13.01 -4.39 8.08
CA GLN A 24 -14.13 -4.73 7.20
C GLN A 24 -13.80 -4.30 5.77
N LEU A 25 -13.54 -5.26 4.89
CA LEU A 25 -13.39 -5.03 3.46
C LEU A 25 -14.69 -5.33 2.75
N PHE A 26 -15.43 -4.27 2.43
CA PHE A 26 -16.76 -4.32 1.80
C PHE A 26 -17.75 -5.14 2.64
N TRP A 27 -17.70 -6.47 2.53
CA TRP A 27 -18.61 -7.44 3.13
C TRP A 27 -17.84 -8.58 3.85
N VAL A 28 -16.50 -8.56 3.81
CA VAL A 28 -15.62 -9.59 4.39
C VAL A 28 -14.83 -8.98 5.54
N SER A 29 -14.92 -9.59 6.73
CA SER A 29 -14.03 -9.26 7.84
C SER A 29 -12.73 -10.03 7.69
N VAL A 30 -11.62 -9.30 7.62
CA VAL A 30 -10.28 -9.89 7.55
C VAL A 30 -9.49 -9.42 8.75
N GLN A 31 -9.01 -10.37 9.53
CA GLN A 31 -8.08 -10.08 10.61
C GLN A 31 -6.69 -9.94 10.01
N SER A 32 -6.16 -8.71 10.01
CA SER A 32 -4.87 -8.44 9.41
C SER A 32 -4.21 -7.25 10.08
N PRO A 33 -2.87 -7.20 10.11
CA PRO A 33 -2.17 -6.00 10.55
C PRO A 33 -2.34 -4.89 9.51
N LEU A 34 -2.55 -3.65 9.98
CA LEU A 34 -2.83 -2.48 9.12
C LEU A 34 -1.71 -2.20 8.10
N TRP A 35 -0.46 -2.50 8.43
CA TRP A 35 0.64 -2.26 7.51
C TRP A 35 0.61 -3.17 6.28
N LEU A 36 0.13 -4.40 6.46
CA LEU A 36 0.04 -5.37 5.38
C LEU A 36 -1.06 -4.96 4.40
N THR A 37 -2.21 -4.51 4.90
CA THR A 37 -3.31 -4.08 4.03
C THR A 37 -2.94 -2.85 3.21
N LEU A 38 -2.30 -1.84 3.82
CA LEU A 38 -1.84 -0.66 3.08
C LEU A 38 -0.79 -1.02 2.03
N ALA A 39 0.17 -1.91 2.34
CA ALA A 39 1.18 -2.36 1.39
C ALA A 39 0.55 -3.09 0.19
N VAL A 40 -0.43 -3.96 0.43
CA VAL A 40 -1.16 -4.69 -0.62
C VAL A 40 -1.95 -3.71 -1.50
N ILE A 41 -2.71 -2.78 -0.92
CA ILE A 41 -3.50 -1.80 -1.68
C ILE A 41 -2.57 -0.91 -2.52
N LEU A 42 -1.45 -0.44 -1.95
CA LEU A 42 -0.45 0.33 -2.67
C LEU A 42 0.11 -0.45 -3.87
N LEU A 43 0.46 -1.72 -3.67
CA LEU A 43 0.98 -2.58 -4.73
C LEU A 43 -0.06 -2.77 -5.85
N LEU A 44 -1.32 -3.03 -5.50
CA LEU A 44 -2.42 -3.18 -6.45
C LEU A 44 -2.64 -1.88 -7.25
N GLY A 45 -2.68 -0.74 -6.57
CA GLY A 45 -2.81 0.58 -7.21
C GLY A 45 -1.64 0.89 -8.13
N TRP A 46 -0.42 0.55 -7.73
CA TRP A 46 0.79 0.71 -8.55
C TRP A 46 0.73 -0.15 -9.82
N ILE A 47 0.37 -1.43 -9.71
CA ILE A 47 0.20 -2.33 -10.85
C ILE A 47 -0.89 -1.80 -11.79
N ALA A 48 -2.04 -1.39 -11.26
CA ALA A 48 -3.12 -0.79 -12.05
C ALA A 48 -2.66 0.50 -12.75
N GLY A 49 -1.89 1.35 -12.07
CA GLY A 49 -1.30 2.57 -12.62
C GLY A 49 -0.30 2.30 -13.74
N LEU A 50 0.54 1.28 -13.60
CA LEU A 50 1.49 0.84 -14.63
C LEU A 50 0.76 0.31 -15.88
N LEU A 51 -0.32 -0.44 -15.70
CA LEU A 51 -1.12 -0.99 -16.80
C LEU A 51 -1.88 0.12 -17.55
N THR A 52 -2.37 1.13 -16.84
CA THR A 52 -3.14 2.25 -17.42
C THR A 52 -2.26 3.35 -18.04
N THR A 53 -1.05 3.55 -17.53
CA THR A 53 -0.09 4.56 -18.03
C THR A 53 0.45 4.27 -19.44
N ARG A 54 0.26 3.07 -20.00
CA ARG A 54 0.78 2.67 -21.32
C ARG A 54 0.14 3.37 -22.55
N ARG A 55 -0.63 4.46 -22.39
CA ARG A 55 -1.30 5.17 -23.51
C ARG A 55 -1.05 6.69 -23.55
N LYS A 56 0.19 7.14 -23.44
CA LYS A 56 0.58 8.45 -23.97
C LYS A 56 1.53 8.26 -25.14
N LYS A 57 0.95 7.96 -26.31
CA LYS A 57 1.64 8.13 -27.59
C LYS A 57 1.75 9.65 -27.82
N PRO A 58 2.94 10.26 -27.90
CA PRO A 58 3.03 11.64 -28.34
C PRO A 58 2.48 11.67 -29.78
N ALA A 59 1.47 12.49 -29.99
CA ALA A 59 1.03 12.82 -31.34
C ALA A 59 2.09 13.76 -31.91
N ASN A 60 2.79 13.27 -32.93
CA ASN A 60 3.77 14.02 -33.72
C ASN A 60 3.04 15.05 -34.59
#